data_AF-A0A7V6HRF4-F1
#
_entry.id   AF-A0A7V6HRF4-F1
#
_cell.length_a   1.000
_cell.length_b   1.000
_cell.length_c   1.000
_cell.angle_alpha   90.00
_cell.angle_beta   90.00
_cell.angle_gamma   90.00
#
_symmetry.space_group_name_H-M   'P 1'
#
loop_
_entity.id
_entity.type
_entity.pdbx_description
1 polymer ?
#
loop_
_entity_poly.entity_id
_entity_poly.type
_entity_poly.pdbx_seq_one_letter_code
_entity_poly.pdbx_strand_id
1 'polypeptide(L)'
;MKKLIFAILLILLITGCACQNQTVPYENGVTLSIPQDIREHLLEGTTIPEKRFDYPGTLNVASFSTPDRYLLAENDHYKVSEALANHFATFGDQYINTSVKEQPNDDGYARFGSEKLPIDPPAKYSTEIKRVAWDEFGTRYSYQFRTFTSGGKLYYTYSYTTNTTLIMEISLMVIRQNGKNKLALIPLPFDTHYEVGKNLQTDKLIKKDTYLDEKYYTFIYPPHLDNLSLAEKESQIKDWYTTFCNGHYESDQFVITYLNQEFAIIFGQKKLSKTTNTEQDAFSVRYLN
;
A
#
# COMPACT_ATOMS: atom_id res chain seq x y z
N MET A 1 4.65 -52.18 -18.47
CA MET A 1 4.66 -50.76 -18.89
C MET A 1 3.72 -49.84 -18.10
N LYS A 2 2.67 -50.32 -17.41
CA LYS A 2 1.79 -49.45 -16.57
C LYS A 2 2.37 -49.04 -15.21
N LYS A 3 3.37 -49.76 -14.67
CA LYS A 3 4.01 -49.44 -13.38
C LYS A 3 5.16 -48.42 -13.48
N LEU A 4 5.71 -48.17 -14.67
CA LEU A 4 6.80 -47.20 -14.88
C LEU A 4 6.28 -45.77 -15.10
N ILE A 5 5.05 -45.62 -15.62
CA ILE A 5 4.41 -44.32 -15.85
C ILE A 5 3.97 -43.67 -14.53
N PHE A 6 3.65 -44.46 -13.50
CA PHE A 6 3.25 -43.96 -12.19
C PHE A 6 4.41 -43.33 -11.40
N ALA A 7 5.66 -43.80 -11.62
CA ALA A 7 6.83 -43.25 -10.94
C ALA A 7 7.25 -41.88 -11.51
N ILE A 8 7.08 -41.66 -12.82
CA ILE A 8 7.43 -40.39 -13.48
C ILE A 8 6.38 -39.31 -13.19
N LEU A 9 5.09 -39.67 -13.05
CA LEU A 9 4.04 -38.72 -12.68
C LEU A 9 4.16 -38.26 -11.21
N LEU A 10 4.67 -39.11 -10.31
CA LEU A 10 4.87 -38.77 -8.91
C LEU A 10 6.06 -37.81 -8.69
N ILE A 11 7.09 -37.87 -9.54
CA ILE A 11 8.25 -36.97 -9.47
C ILE A 11 7.89 -35.55 -9.95
N LEU A 12 6.99 -35.43 -10.94
CA LEU A 12 6.51 -34.12 -11.43
C LEU A 12 5.55 -33.41 -10.45
N LEU A 13 4.85 -34.16 -9.60
CA LEU A 13 3.96 -33.60 -8.57
C LEU A 13 4.74 -33.09 -7.34
N ILE A 14 5.97 -33.57 -7.09
CA ILE A 14 6.80 -33.10 -5.97
C ILE A 14 7.59 -31.84 -6.36
N THR A 15 7.88 -31.63 -7.64
CA THR A 15 8.50 -30.38 -8.12
C THR A 15 7.52 -29.21 -8.23
N GLY A 16 6.21 -29.46 -8.21
CA GLY A 16 5.16 -28.43 -8.31
C GLY A 16 4.94 -27.59 -7.04
N CYS A 17 5.35 -28.07 -5.87
CA CYS A 17 5.22 -27.34 -4.59
C CYS A 17 6.49 -26.59 -4.16
N ALA A 18 7.64 -26.84 -4.81
CA ALA A 18 8.90 -26.20 -4.44
C ALA A 18 9.09 -24.80 -5.05
N CYS A 19 8.34 -24.44 -6.10
CA CYS A 19 8.49 -23.15 -6.79
C CYS A 19 7.76 -21.97 -6.13
N GLN A 20 7.00 -22.18 -5.05
CA GLN A 20 6.27 -21.10 -4.36
C GLN A 20 6.97 -20.56 -3.10
N ASN A 21 8.00 -21.25 -2.59
CA ASN A 21 8.72 -20.88 -1.37
C ASN A 21 10.14 -20.39 -1.64
N GLN A 22 10.45 -19.97 -2.87
CA GLN A 22 11.78 -19.44 -3.17
C GLN A 22 11.89 -18.00 -2.64
N THR A 23 12.96 -17.73 -1.91
CA THR A 23 13.33 -16.39 -1.47
C THR A 23 14.43 -15.81 -2.35
N VAL A 24 14.43 -14.49 -2.49
CA VAL A 24 15.46 -13.71 -3.17
C VAL A 24 16.15 -12.84 -2.11
N PRO A 25 17.48 -12.91 -1.98
CA PRO A 25 18.22 -12.10 -1.02
C PRO A 25 18.46 -10.69 -1.55
N TYR A 26 18.33 -9.70 -0.65
CA TYR A 26 18.66 -8.30 -0.89
C TYR A 26 19.59 -7.81 0.21
N GLU A 27 20.78 -7.33 -0.18
CA GLU A 27 21.74 -6.77 0.76
C GLU A 27 21.25 -5.42 1.29
N ASN A 28 21.28 -5.29 2.61
CA ASN A 28 20.93 -4.12 3.39
C ASN A 28 19.46 -3.65 3.27
N GLY A 29 18.56 -4.46 2.70
CA GLY A 29 17.13 -4.15 2.55
C GLY A 29 16.67 -3.85 1.12
N VAL A 30 15.45 -3.33 0.95
CA VAL A 30 14.78 -3.12 -0.36
C VAL A 30 14.32 -1.68 -0.55
N THR A 31 14.18 -1.27 -1.81
CA THR A 31 13.59 0.03 -2.18
C THR A 31 12.26 -0.21 -2.86
N LEU A 32 11.20 0.32 -2.27
CA LEU A 32 9.88 0.39 -2.89
C LEU A 32 9.92 1.44 -4.00
N SER A 33 9.47 1.08 -5.20
CA SER A 33 9.47 1.96 -6.38
C SER A 33 8.41 1.48 -7.38
N ILE A 34 8.18 2.26 -8.43
CA ILE A 34 7.20 1.94 -9.48
C ILE A 34 7.75 0.82 -10.40
N PRO A 35 6.99 -0.25 -10.68
CA PRO A 35 7.38 -1.29 -11.63
C PRO A 35 7.64 -0.76 -13.04
N GLN A 36 8.60 -1.37 -13.73
CA GLN A 36 9.05 -0.92 -15.04
C GLN A 36 7.93 -0.83 -16.08
N ASP A 37 7.02 -1.81 -16.08
CA ASP A 37 5.89 -1.84 -17.02
C ASP A 37 4.96 -0.64 -16.85
N ILE A 38 4.82 -0.09 -15.64
CA ILE A 38 4.07 1.14 -15.40
C ILE A 38 4.91 2.36 -15.76
N ARG A 39 6.20 2.39 -15.37
CA ARG A 39 7.12 3.52 -15.59
C ARG A 39 7.20 3.94 -17.06
N GLU A 40 7.21 2.98 -17.98
CA GLU A 40 7.32 3.23 -19.43
C GLU A 40 6.11 3.99 -20.01
N HIS A 41 5.00 4.03 -19.28
CA HIS A 41 3.77 4.69 -19.69
C HIS A 41 3.43 5.94 -18.87
N LEU A 42 4.24 6.29 -17.88
CA LEU A 42 4.04 7.52 -17.13
C LEU A 42 4.14 8.75 -18.04
N LEU A 43 3.51 9.84 -17.60
CA LEU A 43 3.69 11.16 -18.20
C LEU A 43 5.15 11.58 -18.11
N GLU A 44 5.59 12.29 -19.15
CA GLU A 44 6.95 12.81 -19.20
C GLU A 44 7.21 13.78 -18.03
N GLY A 45 8.41 13.72 -17.46
CA GLY A 45 8.78 14.54 -16.31
C GLY A 45 8.23 14.08 -14.94
N THR A 46 7.44 12.99 -14.89
CA THR A 46 6.96 12.42 -13.63
C THR A 46 8.14 11.98 -12.76
N THR A 47 8.26 12.55 -11.55
CA THR A 47 9.21 12.08 -10.54
C THR A 47 8.81 10.69 -10.07
N ILE A 48 9.76 9.76 -10.02
CA ILE A 48 9.50 8.40 -9.52
C ILE A 48 9.62 8.41 -8.00
N PRO A 49 8.55 8.12 -7.24
CA PRO A 49 8.62 8.05 -5.80
C PRO A 49 9.37 6.78 -5.40
N GLU A 50 10.18 6.88 -4.36
CA GLU A 50 10.93 5.76 -3.80
C GLU A 50 10.90 5.79 -2.28
N LYS A 51 10.78 4.61 -1.67
CA LYS A 51 10.90 4.46 -0.21
C LYS A 51 11.82 3.31 0.14
N ARG A 52 12.88 3.64 0.85
CA ARG A 52 13.82 2.65 1.36
C ARG A 52 13.25 1.96 2.60
N PHE A 53 13.40 0.63 2.65
CA PHE A 53 13.27 -0.19 3.85
C PHE A 53 14.64 -0.79 4.16
N ASP A 54 15.29 -0.25 5.19
CA ASP A 54 16.63 -0.68 5.59
C ASP A 54 16.59 -1.87 6.53
N TYR A 55 17.45 -2.86 6.27
CA TYR A 55 17.57 -4.06 7.07
C TYR A 55 19.04 -4.47 7.19
N PRO A 56 19.61 -4.67 8.39
CA PRO A 56 21.03 -4.96 8.53
C PRO A 56 21.40 -6.38 8.07
N GLY A 57 22.22 -6.46 7.02
CA GLY A 57 22.66 -7.69 6.36
C GLY A 57 21.71 -8.13 5.25
N THR A 58 21.56 -9.44 5.06
CA THR A 58 20.73 -9.99 3.97
C THR A 58 19.25 -10.06 4.36
N LEU A 59 18.40 -9.31 3.65
CA LEU A 59 16.95 -9.42 3.72
C LEU A 59 16.44 -10.40 2.67
N ASN A 60 15.70 -11.42 3.10
CA ASN A 60 15.06 -12.39 2.22
C ASN A 60 13.61 -11.96 1.93
N VAL A 61 13.24 -11.95 0.65
CA VAL A 61 11.86 -11.67 0.21
C VAL A 61 11.34 -12.78 -0.69
N ALA A 62 10.04 -12.98 -0.77
CA ALA A 62 9.45 -13.97 -1.67
C ALA A 62 9.80 -13.64 -3.14
N SER A 63 10.12 -14.65 -3.96
CA SER A 63 10.59 -14.47 -5.34
C SER A 63 9.59 -13.82 -6.30
N PHE A 64 8.30 -13.86 -5.96
CA PHE A 64 7.23 -13.20 -6.71
C PHE A 64 6.97 -11.76 -6.24
N SER A 65 7.80 -11.22 -5.34
CA SER A 65 7.78 -9.80 -4.98
C SER A 65 8.06 -8.93 -6.20
N THR A 66 7.52 -7.72 -6.19
CA THR A 66 7.70 -6.71 -7.24
C THR A 66 8.25 -5.42 -6.62
N PRO A 67 8.81 -4.49 -7.42
CA PRO A 67 9.41 -3.27 -6.88
C PRO A 67 8.51 -2.43 -5.97
N ASP A 68 7.19 -2.48 -6.14
CA ASP A 68 6.19 -1.82 -5.31
C ASP A 68 5.66 -2.70 -4.16
N ARG A 69 6.00 -3.99 -4.12
CA ARG A 69 5.45 -4.94 -3.15
C ARG A 69 6.47 -6.02 -2.80
N TYR A 70 7.02 -5.92 -1.60
CA TYR A 70 7.92 -6.93 -1.04
C TYR A 70 7.23 -7.73 0.07
N LEU A 71 7.23 -9.06 -0.06
CA LEU A 71 6.85 -9.98 1.01
C LEU A 71 8.09 -10.46 1.73
N LEU A 72 8.27 -10.08 2.98
CA LEU A 72 9.39 -10.55 3.79
C LEU A 72 9.19 -12.04 4.12
N ALA A 73 10.21 -12.87 3.96
CA ALA A 73 10.12 -14.29 4.24
C ALA A 73 11.45 -14.81 4.78
N GLU A 74 11.42 -15.76 5.72
CA GLU A 74 12.63 -16.45 6.21
C GLU A 74 13.73 -15.50 6.76
N ASN A 75 13.31 -14.42 7.41
CA ASN A 75 14.22 -13.47 8.05
C ASN A 75 14.30 -13.68 9.56
N ASP A 76 15.40 -13.21 10.15
CA ASP A 76 15.51 -13.04 11.60
C ASP A 76 14.43 -12.06 12.10
N HIS A 77 13.57 -12.53 13.00
CA HIS A 77 12.43 -11.79 13.49
C HIS A 77 12.81 -10.58 14.36
N TYR A 78 13.91 -10.65 15.12
CA TYR A 78 14.39 -9.52 15.91
C TYR A 78 14.85 -8.38 15.00
N LYS A 79 15.62 -8.72 13.96
CA LYS A 79 16.05 -7.74 12.96
C LYS A 79 14.87 -7.16 12.17
N VAL A 80 13.89 -7.98 11.78
CA VAL A 80 12.68 -7.50 11.10
C VAL A 80 11.91 -6.55 12.00
N SER A 81 11.75 -6.90 13.29
CA SER A 81 11.06 -6.06 14.25
C SER A 81 11.72 -4.68 14.39
N GLU A 82 13.05 -4.64 14.48
CA GLU A 82 13.81 -3.39 14.57
C GLU A 82 13.74 -2.59 13.27
N ALA A 83 13.92 -3.24 12.11
CA ALA A 83 13.80 -2.61 10.81
C ALA A 83 12.42 -1.98 10.59
N LEU A 84 11.35 -2.68 10.98
CA LEU A 84 9.99 -2.13 10.91
C LEU A 84 9.79 -0.95 11.85
N ALA A 85 10.31 -1.01 13.08
CA ALA A 85 10.22 0.11 14.01
C ALA A 85 10.90 1.37 13.44
N ASN A 86 12.13 1.22 12.92
CA ASN A 86 12.88 2.30 12.30
C ASN A 86 12.16 2.84 11.05
N HIS A 87 11.66 1.94 10.20
CA HIS A 87 10.90 2.29 9.01
C HIS A 87 9.63 3.08 9.36
N PHE A 88 8.87 2.64 10.35
CA PHE A 88 7.66 3.34 10.77
C PHE A 88 7.95 4.71 11.41
N ALA A 89 9.07 4.85 12.12
CA ALA A 89 9.49 6.13 12.67
C ALA A 89 9.71 7.19 11.57
N THR A 90 10.07 6.78 10.34
CA THR A 90 10.24 7.72 9.21
C THR A 90 8.95 8.38 8.73
N PHE A 91 7.77 7.88 9.12
CA PHE A 91 6.49 8.51 8.82
C PHE A 91 5.99 9.42 9.95
N GLY A 92 6.57 9.34 11.15
CA GLY A 92 6.03 10.00 12.34
C GLY A 92 4.55 9.65 12.54
N ASP A 93 3.71 10.68 12.67
CA ASP A 93 2.26 10.54 12.85
C ASP A 93 1.46 10.48 11.53
N GLN A 94 2.14 10.38 10.39
CA GLN A 94 1.53 10.37 9.04
C GLN A 94 1.02 8.97 8.66
N TYR A 95 0.08 8.45 9.43
CA TYR A 95 -0.55 7.17 9.16
C TYR A 95 -1.96 7.05 9.75
N ILE A 96 -2.69 6.07 9.25
CA ILE A 96 -3.92 5.56 9.86
C ILE A 96 -3.88 4.04 9.92
N ASN A 97 -4.46 3.47 10.97
CA ASN A 97 -4.67 2.03 11.07
C ASN A 97 -6.07 1.72 10.49
N THR A 98 -6.13 1.11 9.32
CA THR A 98 -7.38 0.73 8.64
C THR A 98 -8.00 -0.54 9.22
N SER A 99 -7.24 -1.29 10.01
CA SER A 99 -7.73 -2.42 10.79
C SER A 99 -6.86 -2.62 12.02
N VAL A 100 -7.50 -2.86 13.17
CA VAL A 100 -6.85 -3.23 14.43
C VAL A 100 -7.63 -4.41 15.01
N LYS A 101 -6.97 -5.55 15.14
CA LYS A 101 -7.60 -6.78 15.62
C LYS A 101 -6.76 -7.41 16.71
N GLU A 102 -7.34 -7.55 17.90
CA GLU A 102 -6.75 -8.31 18.99
C GLU A 102 -6.74 -9.81 18.65
N GLN A 103 -5.60 -10.44 18.91
CA GLN A 103 -5.40 -11.88 18.80
C GLN A 103 -5.13 -12.41 20.21
N PRO A 104 -6.07 -13.21 20.78
CA PRO A 104 -5.93 -13.71 22.13
C PRO A 104 -4.72 -14.64 22.22
N ASN A 105 -3.94 -14.48 23.28
CA ASN A 105 -2.85 -15.38 23.64
C ASN A 105 -3.12 -15.87 25.07
N ASP A 106 -3.99 -16.89 25.18
CA ASP A 106 -4.54 -17.37 26.46
C ASP A 106 -3.46 -17.91 27.41
N ASP A 107 -2.31 -18.36 26.87
CA ASP A 107 -1.15 -18.78 27.64
C ASP A 107 -0.28 -17.60 28.14
N GLY A 108 -0.57 -16.38 27.69
CA GLY A 108 0.20 -15.16 28.01
C GLY A 108 1.45 -14.96 27.15
N TYR A 109 1.62 -15.71 26.06
CA TYR A 109 2.81 -15.63 25.20
C TYR A 109 2.47 -15.33 23.75
N ALA A 110 3.22 -14.43 23.13
CA ALA A 110 3.18 -14.22 21.69
C ALA A 110 4.22 -15.09 20.98
N ARG A 111 3.83 -15.78 19.90
CA ARG A 111 4.79 -16.42 19.01
C ARG A 111 5.67 -15.36 18.31
N PHE A 112 6.98 -15.55 18.29
CA PHE A 112 7.92 -14.67 17.62
C PHE A 112 8.95 -15.53 16.88
N GLY A 113 8.67 -15.82 15.60
CA GLY A 113 9.40 -16.83 14.85
C GLY A 113 9.22 -18.24 15.43
N SER A 114 10.33 -18.88 15.80
CA SER A 114 10.36 -20.16 16.51
C SER A 114 10.19 -20.03 18.02
N GLU A 115 10.26 -18.81 18.57
CA GLU A 115 10.22 -18.55 20.01
C GLU A 115 8.81 -18.17 20.48
N LYS A 116 8.62 -18.19 21.80
CA LYS A 116 7.48 -17.63 22.51
C LYS A 116 7.98 -16.58 23.50
N LEU A 117 7.51 -15.35 23.38
CA LEU A 117 7.86 -14.25 24.28
C LEU A 117 6.65 -13.92 25.18
N PRO A 118 6.86 -13.70 26.49
CA PRO A 118 5.77 -13.33 27.40
C PRO A 118 5.21 -11.97 27.01
N ILE A 119 3.89 -11.81 27.08
CA ILE A 119 3.23 -10.51 26.85
C ILE A 119 3.15 -9.77 28.18
N ASP A 120 3.52 -8.49 28.15
CA ASP A 120 3.51 -7.65 29.35
C ASP A 120 2.08 -7.46 29.88
N PRO A 121 1.86 -7.62 31.21
CA PRO A 121 0.59 -7.31 31.83
C PRO A 121 0.17 -5.83 31.65
N PRO A 122 -1.14 -5.51 31.65
CA PRO A 122 -2.27 -6.43 31.78
C PRO A 122 -2.71 -7.07 30.45
N ALA A 123 -2.03 -6.77 29.34
CA ALA A 123 -2.40 -7.27 28.03
C ALA A 123 -2.25 -8.79 27.96
N LYS A 124 -3.23 -9.46 27.35
CA LYS A 124 -3.20 -10.90 27.06
C LYS A 124 -3.34 -11.18 25.56
N TYR A 125 -3.11 -10.16 24.75
CA TYR A 125 -3.30 -10.22 23.32
C TYR A 125 -2.11 -9.60 22.59
N SER A 126 -1.89 -10.09 21.38
CA SER A 126 -1.08 -9.41 20.37
C SER A 126 -2.03 -8.77 19.38
N THR A 127 -1.63 -7.70 18.71
CA THR A 127 -2.55 -6.93 17.86
C THR A 127 -2.11 -7.03 16.41
N GLU A 128 -2.97 -7.53 15.54
CA GLU A 128 -2.80 -7.44 14.10
C GLU A 128 -3.28 -6.09 13.59
N ILE A 129 -2.45 -5.43 12.78
CA ILE A 129 -2.68 -4.08 12.30
C ILE A 129 -2.53 -4.08 10.77
N LYS A 130 -3.50 -3.46 10.10
CA LYS A 130 -3.34 -2.95 8.74
C LYS A 130 -3.19 -1.44 8.82
N ARG A 131 -2.16 -0.92 8.16
CA ARG A 131 -1.79 0.50 8.22
C ARG A 131 -1.58 1.05 6.83
N VAL A 132 -2.10 2.25 6.60
CA VAL A 132 -1.72 3.10 5.48
C VAL A 132 -0.93 4.28 6.06
N ALA A 133 0.29 4.48 5.59
CA ALA A 133 1.12 5.64 5.92
C ALA A 133 1.45 6.41 4.64
N TRP A 134 1.87 7.66 4.76
CA TRP A 134 2.30 8.46 3.61
C TRP A 134 3.56 9.25 3.93
N ASP A 135 4.37 9.51 2.90
CA ASP A 135 5.58 10.33 3.04
C ASP A 135 5.31 11.83 2.87
N GLU A 136 6.38 12.62 2.91
CA GLU A 136 6.36 14.08 2.76
C GLU A 136 5.80 14.57 1.43
N PHE A 137 5.70 13.69 0.42
CA PHE A 137 5.09 13.99 -0.88
C PHE A 137 3.65 13.48 -1.00
N GLY A 138 3.13 12.81 0.05
CA GLY A 138 1.81 12.21 0.05
C GLY A 138 1.74 10.85 -0.66
N THR A 139 2.89 10.24 -1.00
CA THR A 139 2.91 8.88 -1.56
C THR A 139 2.52 7.90 -0.49
N ARG A 140 1.55 7.02 -0.76
CA ARG A 140 1.03 6.07 0.22
C ARG A 140 1.76 4.74 0.23
N TYR A 141 1.88 4.19 1.42
CA TYR A 141 2.43 2.88 1.68
C TYR A 141 1.54 2.09 2.62
N SER A 142 1.28 0.84 2.23
CA SER A 142 0.39 -0.07 2.93
C SER A 142 1.19 -1.19 3.61
N TYR A 143 0.82 -1.49 4.86
CA TYR A 143 1.49 -2.49 5.68
C TYR A 143 0.49 -3.40 6.38
N GLN A 144 0.91 -4.64 6.57
CA GLN A 144 0.22 -5.59 7.45
C GLN A 144 1.26 -6.26 8.35
N PHE A 145 1.01 -6.19 9.66
CA PHE A 145 1.91 -6.74 10.68
C PHE A 145 1.12 -7.08 11.95
N ARG A 146 1.81 -7.71 12.91
CA ARG A 146 1.33 -7.95 14.26
C ARG A 146 2.30 -7.35 15.26
N THR A 147 1.78 -6.87 16.38
CA THR A 147 2.58 -6.24 17.44
C THR A 147 2.23 -6.77 18.82
N PHE A 148 3.17 -6.74 19.74
CA PHE A 148 2.97 -7.04 21.17
C PHE A 148 4.12 -6.44 21.99
N THR A 149 3.91 -6.23 23.29
CA THR A 149 4.95 -5.72 24.20
C THR A 149 5.47 -6.86 25.08
N SER A 150 6.79 -6.95 25.23
CA SER A 150 7.46 -7.93 26.09
C SER A 150 8.69 -7.29 26.72
N GLY A 151 8.78 -7.33 28.05
CA GLY A 151 9.89 -6.72 28.81
C GLY A 151 10.00 -5.21 28.59
N GLY A 152 8.87 -4.51 28.41
CA GLY A 152 8.80 -3.07 28.13
C GLY A 152 9.11 -2.69 26.68
N LYS A 153 9.42 -3.66 25.79
CA LYS A 153 9.74 -3.40 24.38
C LYS A 153 8.59 -3.81 23.45
N LEU A 154 8.25 -2.92 22.51
CA LEU A 154 7.30 -3.19 21.44
C LEU A 154 7.98 -3.99 20.32
N TYR A 155 7.39 -5.13 19.96
CA TYR A 155 7.88 -5.99 18.87
C TYR A 155 6.91 -5.98 17.69
N TYR A 156 7.46 -5.93 16.47
CA TYR A 156 6.74 -6.07 15.21
C TYR A 156 7.05 -7.42 14.59
N THR A 157 6.04 -8.14 14.11
CA THR A 157 6.19 -9.48 13.55
C THR A 157 5.10 -9.79 12.52
N TYR A 158 5.18 -10.98 11.92
CA TYR A 158 4.18 -11.45 10.96
C TYR A 158 2.80 -11.60 11.61
N SER A 159 1.76 -11.35 10.82
CA SER A 159 0.41 -11.80 11.16
C SER A 159 0.37 -13.34 11.19
N TYR A 160 -0.64 -13.92 11.85
CA TYR A 160 -0.75 -15.37 11.94
C TYR A 160 -1.02 -16.05 10.60
N THR A 161 -1.62 -15.32 9.65
CA THR A 161 -2.03 -15.84 8.34
C THR A 161 -1.20 -15.31 7.18
N THR A 162 -0.40 -14.26 7.38
CA THR A 162 0.34 -13.61 6.31
C THR A 162 1.67 -13.05 6.78
N ASN A 163 2.68 -13.18 5.93
CA ASN A 163 3.97 -12.51 6.13
C ASN A 163 3.82 -10.99 6.13
N THR A 164 4.78 -10.29 6.75
CA THR A 164 4.85 -8.84 6.64
C THR A 164 5.03 -8.45 5.17
N THR A 165 4.14 -7.58 4.72
CA THR A 165 4.14 -7.06 3.35
C THR A 165 4.39 -5.56 3.41
N LEU A 166 5.34 -5.11 2.58
CA LEU A 166 5.61 -3.69 2.33
C LEU A 166 5.01 -3.36 0.96
N ILE A 167 4.11 -2.39 0.88
CA ILE A 167 3.41 -2.03 -0.37
C ILE A 167 3.55 -0.53 -0.59
N MET A 168 3.97 -0.11 -1.78
CA MET A 168 3.72 1.23 -2.32
C MET A 168 2.39 1.20 -3.07
N GLU A 169 1.45 2.04 -2.67
CA GLU A 169 0.16 2.12 -3.35
C GLU A 169 0.29 2.91 -4.66
N ILE A 170 -0.13 2.29 -5.76
CA ILE A 170 -0.05 2.88 -7.10
C ILE A 170 -1.46 3.19 -7.58
N SER A 171 -1.96 4.38 -7.22
CA SER A 171 -3.17 4.99 -7.78
C SER A 171 -2.84 5.71 -9.09
N LEU A 172 -3.60 5.41 -10.14
CA LEU A 172 -3.31 5.86 -11.50
C LEU A 172 -4.49 6.60 -12.12
N MET A 173 -4.18 7.58 -12.96
CA MET A 173 -5.11 8.21 -13.89
C MET A 173 -4.65 7.98 -15.33
N VAL A 174 -5.58 7.60 -16.21
CA VAL A 174 -5.32 7.44 -17.64
C VAL A 174 -5.63 8.76 -18.32
N ILE A 175 -4.65 9.28 -19.06
CA ILE A 175 -4.72 10.58 -19.74
C ILE A 175 -4.42 10.37 -21.21
N ARG A 176 -5.15 11.09 -22.08
CA ARG A 176 -4.89 11.08 -23.53
C ARG A 176 -3.89 12.17 -23.87
N GLN A 177 -2.69 11.79 -24.32
CA GLN A 177 -1.65 12.70 -24.78
C GLN A 177 -1.15 12.27 -26.16
N ASN A 178 -1.14 13.19 -27.13
CA ASN A 178 -0.69 12.92 -28.51
C ASN A 178 -1.37 11.68 -29.15
N GLY A 179 -2.67 11.51 -28.89
CA GLY A 179 -3.45 10.38 -29.42
C GLY A 179 -3.18 9.02 -28.72
N LYS A 180 -2.35 8.98 -27.68
CA LYS A 180 -2.02 7.76 -26.92
C LYS A 180 -2.43 7.91 -25.46
N ASN A 181 -2.82 6.80 -24.83
CA ASN A 181 -3.07 6.78 -23.40
C ASN A 181 -1.71 6.75 -22.65
N LYS A 182 -1.63 7.59 -21.62
CA LYS A 182 -0.52 7.74 -20.68
C LYS A 182 -1.05 7.61 -19.26
N LEU A 183 -0.15 7.44 -18.30
CA LEU A 183 -0.47 7.26 -16.90
C LEU A 183 0.06 8.44 -16.08
N ALA A 184 -0.82 9.04 -15.27
CA ALA A 184 -0.41 9.88 -14.16
C ALA A 184 -0.50 9.09 -12.86
N LEU A 185 0.47 9.27 -11.97
CA LEU A 185 0.31 8.90 -10.57
C LEU A 185 -0.54 9.98 -9.90
N ILE A 186 -1.58 9.59 -9.17
CA ILE A 186 -2.43 10.54 -8.44
C ILE A 186 -2.24 10.38 -6.94
N PRO A 187 -2.08 11.48 -6.18
CA PRO A 187 -2.04 11.41 -4.73
C PRO A 187 -3.48 11.24 -4.20
N LEU A 188 -3.64 10.39 -3.20
CA LEU A 188 -4.92 10.19 -2.54
C LEU A 188 -4.74 10.25 -1.02
N PRO A 189 -5.54 11.05 -0.30
CA PRO A 189 -5.39 11.25 1.13
C PRO A 189 -5.84 10.02 1.93
N PHE A 190 -5.19 9.77 3.07
CA PHE A 190 -5.59 8.74 4.03
C PHE A 190 -5.79 7.34 3.37
N ASP A 191 -6.89 6.64 3.67
CA ASP A 191 -7.28 5.35 3.12
C ASP A 191 -8.31 5.50 1.99
N THR A 192 -8.28 6.63 1.26
CA THR A 192 -9.17 6.84 0.11
C THR A 192 -9.05 5.69 -0.89
N HIS A 193 -10.18 5.05 -1.17
CA HIS A 193 -10.25 3.88 -2.05
C HIS A 193 -10.21 4.30 -3.52
N TYR A 194 -9.48 3.56 -4.35
CA TYR A 194 -9.35 3.81 -5.78
C TYR A 194 -9.52 2.52 -6.59
N GLU A 195 -10.04 2.69 -7.81
CA GLU A 195 -10.35 1.57 -8.72
C GLU A 195 -9.28 1.38 -9.78
N VAL A 196 -8.57 2.46 -10.14
CA VAL A 196 -7.58 2.49 -11.21
C VAL A 196 -6.19 2.51 -10.59
N GLY A 197 -5.49 1.39 -10.73
CA GLY A 197 -4.15 1.20 -10.19
C GLY A 197 -3.50 -0.06 -10.73
N LYS A 198 -2.38 -0.46 -10.12
CA LYS A 198 -1.59 -1.62 -10.58
C LYS A 198 -2.35 -2.95 -10.58
N ASN A 199 -3.39 -3.11 -9.77
CA ASN A 199 -4.24 -4.31 -9.80
C ASN A 199 -4.90 -4.53 -11.17
N LEU A 200 -4.99 -3.50 -12.00
CA LEU A 200 -5.35 -3.60 -13.40
C LEU A 200 -4.09 -3.87 -14.23
N GLN A 201 -4.19 -4.82 -15.17
CA GLN A 201 -3.10 -5.06 -16.12
C GLN A 201 -2.78 -3.77 -16.89
N THR A 202 -1.52 -3.35 -16.89
CA THR A 202 -1.05 -2.12 -17.54
C THR A 202 -1.53 -2.02 -18.99
N ASP A 203 -1.48 -3.13 -19.73
CA ASP A 203 -2.01 -3.27 -21.08
C ASP A 203 -3.48 -2.81 -21.24
N LYS A 204 -4.34 -3.07 -20.24
CA LYS A 204 -5.74 -2.64 -20.25
C LYS A 204 -5.87 -1.13 -20.04
N LEU A 205 -4.96 -0.51 -19.28
CA LEU A 205 -4.95 0.93 -19.06
C LEU A 205 -4.50 1.68 -20.32
N ILE A 206 -3.52 1.12 -21.05
CA ILE A 206 -2.93 1.79 -22.21
C ILE A 206 -3.72 1.56 -23.50
N LYS A 207 -4.31 0.37 -23.69
CA LYS A 207 -4.96 0.01 -24.97
C LYS A 207 -6.46 0.32 -25.03
N LYS A 208 -7.10 0.65 -23.90
CA LYS A 208 -8.55 0.87 -23.82
C LYS A 208 -8.87 2.26 -23.29
N ASP A 209 -9.99 2.80 -23.77
CA ASP A 209 -10.48 4.12 -23.38
C ASP A 209 -11.41 4.10 -22.16
N THR A 210 -11.66 2.91 -21.60
CA THR A 210 -12.55 2.72 -20.45
C THR A 210 -12.20 3.65 -19.29
N TYR A 211 -10.92 3.82 -19.01
CA TYR A 211 -10.44 4.59 -17.86
C TYR A 211 -10.16 6.06 -18.19
N LEU A 212 -10.49 6.55 -19.38
CA LEU A 212 -10.51 8.01 -19.64
C LEU A 212 -11.75 8.69 -19.02
N ASP A 213 -12.73 7.90 -18.59
CA ASP A 213 -13.96 8.38 -17.98
C ASP A 213 -13.70 8.93 -16.56
N GLU A 214 -14.09 10.20 -16.36
CA GLU A 214 -13.88 10.96 -15.12
C GLU A 214 -14.49 10.29 -13.88
N LYS A 215 -15.52 9.44 -14.03
CA LYS A 215 -16.14 8.75 -12.88
C LYS A 215 -15.17 7.86 -12.09
N TYR A 216 -14.11 7.39 -12.74
CA TYR A 216 -13.06 6.59 -12.09
C TYR A 216 -12.14 7.44 -11.21
N TYR A 217 -12.17 8.77 -11.39
CA TYR A 217 -11.38 9.77 -10.68
C TYR A 217 -12.21 10.65 -9.76
N THR A 218 -13.44 10.22 -9.48
CA THR A 218 -14.26 10.68 -8.35
C THR A 218 -14.11 9.69 -7.21
N PHE A 219 -13.88 10.18 -6.01
CA PHE A 219 -13.53 9.42 -4.81
C PHE A 219 -14.49 9.76 -3.68
N ILE A 220 -15.10 8.73 -3.11
CA ILE A 220 -15.84 8.86 -1.85
C ILE A 220 -14.84 9.20 -0.75
N TYR A 221 -15.22 10.08 0.17
CA TYR A 221 -14.38 10.44 1.30
C TYR A 221 -13.91 9.19 2.08
N PRO A 222 -12.66 9.17 2.58
CA PRO A 222 -12.12 8.01 3.28
C PRO A 222 -12.97 7.63 4.52
N PRO A 223 -13.16 6.32 4.79
CA PRO A 223 -13.99 5.84 5.90
C PRO A 223 -13.61 6.39 7.27
N HIS A 224 -12.32 6.68 7.48
CA HIS A 224 -11.84 7.32 8.71
C HIS A 224 -12.53 8.66 9.02
N LEU A 225 -13.10 9.32 8.01
CA LEU A 225 -13.80 10.60 8.15
C LEU A 225 -15.32 10.46 8.24
N ASP A 226 -15.89 9.25 8.25
CA ASP A 226 -17.34 9.02 8.09
C ASP A 226 -18.21 9.81 9.08
N ASN A 227 -17.73 9.98 10.32
CA ASN A 227 -18.44 10.67 11.41
C ASN A 227 -18.38 12.21 11.32
N LEU A 228 -17.65 12.77 10.37
CA LEU A 228 -17.52 14.22 10.18
C LEU A 228 -18.61 14.76 9.25
N SER A 229 -18.95 16.04 9.41
CA SER A 229 -19.77 16.78 8.45
C SER A 229 -19.05 16.93 7.11
N LEU A 230 -19.79 17.24 6.03
CA LEU A 230 -19.19 17.46 4.71
C LEU A 230 -18.13 18.57 4.73
N ALA A 231 -18.39 19.68 5.41
CA ALA A 231 -17.45 20.79 5.51
C ALA A 231 -16.15 20.39 6.22
N GLU A 232 -16.25 19.57 7.28
CA GLU A 232 -15.07 19.05 7.99
C GLU A 232 -14.30 18.03 7.15
N LYS A 233 -15.00 17.15 6.39
CA LYS A 233 -14.39 16.24 5.43
C LYS A 233 -13.59 17.00 4.38
N GLU A 234 -14.20 18.01 3.77
CA GLU A 234 -13.55 18.87 2.78
C GLU A 234 -12.33 19.60 3.36
N SER A 235 -12.43 20.11 4.59
CA SER A 235 -11.30 20.75 5.29
C SER A 235 -10.15 19.77 5.48
N GLN A 236 -10.40 18.58 6.02
CA GLN A 236 -9.36 17.56 6.28
C GLN A 236 -8.64 17.13 4.98
N ILE A 237 -9.39 16.96 3.89
CA ILE A 237 -8.83 16.61 2.59
C ILE A 237 -8.00 17.76 2.02
N LYS A 238 -8.49 18.99 2.13
CA LYS A 238 -7.78 20.20 1.70
C LYS A 238 -6.48 20.40 2.48
N ASP A 239 -6.52 20.24 3.81
CA ASP A 239 -5.35 20.36 4.69
C ASP A 239 -4.30 19.31 4.35
N TRP A 240 -4.71 18.07 4.07
CA TRP A 240 -3.81 17.01 3.61
C TRP A 240 -3.13 17.40 2.30
N TYR A 241 -3.87 17.82 1.28
CA TYR A 241 -3.29 18.23 0.00
C TYR A 241 -2.41 19.47 0.11
N THR A 242 -2.78 20.42 0.98
CA THR A 242 -1.97 21.62 1.28
C THR A 242 -0.61 21.21 1.87
N THR A 243 -0.62 20.25 2.77
CA THR A 243 0.58 19.78 3.48
C THR A 243 1.51 18.95 2.59
N PHE A 244 0.96 18.02 1.82
CA PHE A 244 1.75 16.97 1.16
C PHE A 244 1.87 17.12 -0.37
N CYS A 245 1.03 17.96 -0.98
CA CYS A 245 0.98 18.11 -2.44
C CYS A 245 0.95 19.59 -2.87
N ASN A 246 1.52 20.49 -2.05
CA ASN A 246 1.57 21.93 -2.32
C ASN A 246 0.19 22.51 -2.71
N GLY A 247 -0.88 22.07 -2.03
CA GLY A 247 -2.24 22.47 -2.35
C GLY A 247 -2.49 23.96 -2.10
N HIS A 248 -3.05 24.66 -3.08
CA HIS A 248 -3.39 26.08 -2.99
C HIS A 248 -4.49 26.46 -3.98
N TYR A 249 -5.03 27.69 -3.86
CA TYR A 249 -6.01 28.20 -4.80
C TYR A 249 -5.33 28.99 -5.93
N GLU A 250 -5.65 28.66 -7.17
CA GLU A 250 -5.33 29.42 -8.37
C GLU A 250 -6.62 29.68 -9.15
N SER A 251 -6.96 30.95 -9.41
CA SER A 251 -8.15 31.33 -10.19
C SER A 251 -9.44 30.60 -9.77
N ASP A 252 -9.72 30.59 -8.46
CA ASP A 252 -10.87 29.92 -7.80
C ASP A 252 -10.88 28.38 -7.85
N GLN A 253 -9.82 27.76 -8.37
CA GLN A 253 -9.64 26.31 -8.41
C GLN A 253 -8.61 25.87 -7.35
N PHE A 254 -8.91 24.83 -6.59
CA PHE A 254 -7.93 24.25 -5.68
C PHE A 254 -7.03 23.30 -6.47
N VAL A 255 -5.75 23.66 -6.61
CA VAL A 255 -4.75 22.95 -7.39
C VAL A 255 -3.70 22.34 -6.48
N ILE A 256 -3.07 21.26 -6.94
CA ILE A 256 -2.00 20.56 -6.26
C ILE A 256 -0.88 20.25 -7.26
N THR A 257 0.33 20.12 -6.75
CA THR A 257 1.48 19.60 -7.49
C THR A 257 1.93 18.30 -6.84
N TYR A 258 1.94 17.21 -7.59
CA TYR A 258 2.40 15.91 -7.11
C TYR A 258 3.31 15.25 -8.13
N LEU A 259 4.54 14.92 -7.71
CA LEU A 259 5.55 14.28 -8.55
C LEU A 259 5.78 14.99 -9.91
N ASN A 260 5.81 16.33 -9.87
CA ASN A 260 5.92 17.24 -11.03
C ASN A 260 4.72 17.22 -12.00
N GLN A 261 3.53 16.82 -11.54
CA GLN A 261 2.30 16.86 -12.32
C GLN A 261 1.27 17.72 -11.58
N GLU A 262 0.44 18.44 -12.32
CA GLU A 262 -0.56 19.35 -11.74
C GLU A 262 -1.96 18.75 -11.84
N PHE A 263 -2.69 18.85 -10.74
CA PHE A 263 -4.07 18.39 -10.66
C PHE A 263 -4.94 19.43 -9.99
N ALA A 264 -6.22 19.39 -10.31
CA ALA A 264 -7.25 20.07 -9.56
C ALA A 264 -8.03 19.10 -8.70
N ILE A 265 -8.35 19.55 -7.49
CA ILE A 265 -9.25 18.86 -6.57
C ILE A 265 -10.59 19.58 -6.61
N ILE A 266 -11.62 18.87 -7.01
CA ILE A 266 -12.97 19.40 -7.17
C ILE A 266 -13.83 18.81 -6.06
N PHE A 267 -14.26 19.65 -5.13
CA PHE A 267 -15.12 19.28 -4.01
C PHE A 267 -16.61 19.30 -4.40
N GLY A 268 -17.49 18.94 -3.47
CA GLY A 268 -18.95 18.90 -3.69
C GLY A 268 -19.43 17.89 -4.73
N GLN A 269 -18.65 16.84 -5.01
CA GLN A 269 -19.03 15.79 -5.97
C GLN A 269 -19.92 14.74 -5.30
N LYS A 270 -20.52 13.88 -6.14
CA LYS A 270 -21.30 12.72 -5.71
C LYS A 270 -20.82 11.46 -6.43
N LYS A 271 -20.80 10.33 -5.74
CA LYS A 271 -20.47 9.03 -6.33
C LYS A 271 -21.35 7.92 -5.78
N LEU A 272 -21.82 7.03 -6.65
CA LEU A 272 -22.50 5.80 -6.25
C LEU A 272 -21.50 4.84 -5.61
N SER A 273 -21.68 4.55 -4.32
CA SER A 273 -20.91 3.53 -3.61
C SER A 273 -21.28 2.14 -4.11
N LYS A 274 -20.30 1.38 -4.59
CA LYS A 274 -20.51 -0.01 -5.01
C LYS A 274 -20.81 -0.95 -3.83
N THR A 275 -20.44 -0.55 -2.62
CA THR A 275 -20.61 -1.35 -1.40
C THR A 275 -22.01 -1.19 -0.82
N THR A 276 -22.50 0.06 -0.71
CA THR A 276 -23.81 0.35 -0.11
C THR A 276 -24.91 0.56 -1.13
N ASN A 277 -24.57 0.68 -2.43
CA ASN A 277 -25.47 1.03 -3.53
C ASN A 277 -26.24 2.34 -3.26
N THR A 278 -25.60 3.29 -2.58
CA THR A 278 -26.13 4.63 -2.29
C THR A 278 -25.21 5.70 -2.82
N GLU A 279 -25.78 6.84 -3.21
CA GLU A 279 -24.99 8.02 -3.56
C GLU A 279 -24.37 8.62 -2.29
N GLN A 280 -23.07 8.92 -2.35
CA GLN A 280 -22.29 9.47 -1.24
C GLN A 280 -21.55 10.74 -1.69
N ASP A 281 -21.28 11.62 -0.72
CA ASP A 281 -20.41 12.77 -0.92
C ASP A 281 -19.01 12.33 -1.37
N ALA A 282 -18.44 13.10 -2.29
CA ALA A 282 -17.18 12.77 -2.93
C ALA A 282 -16.41 14.04 -3.31
N PHE A 283 -15.16 13.84 -3.72
CA PHE A 283 -14.34 14.81 -4.44
C PHE A 283 -13.80 14.15 -5.71
N SER A 284 -13.38 14.92 -6.71
CA SER A 284 -12.69 14.39 -7.88
C SER A 284 -11.31 14.99 -8.05
N VAL A 285 -10.44 14.23 -8.71
CA VAL A 285 -9.10 14.66 -9.12
C VAL A 285 -9.11 14.77 -10.63
N ARG A 286 -8.66 15.91 -11.16
CA ARG A 286 -8.56 16.17 -12.60
C ARG A 286 -7.17 16.63 -12.96
N TYR A 287 -6.52 15.96 -13.90
CA TYR A 287 -5.22 16.39 -14.43
C TYR A 287 -5.31 17.72 -15.18
N LEU A 288 -4.33 18.58 -14.98
CA LEU A 288 -4.25 19.90 -15.60
C LEU A 288 -3.14 19.94 -16.66
N ASN A 289 -1.90 19.66 -16.28
CA ASN A 289 -0.70 19.62 -17.13
C ASN A 289 0.44 18.85 -16.46
#